data_AF-A0A661JG60-F1
#
_entry.id   AF-A0A661JG60-F1
#
_cell.length_a   1.000
_cell.length_b   1.000
_cell.length_c   1.000
_cell.angle_alpha   90.00
_cell.angle_beta   90.00
_cell.angle_gamma   90.00
#
_symmetry.space_group_name_H-M   'P 1'
#
loop_
_entity.id
_entity.type
_entity.pdbx_description
1 polymer ?
#
loop_
_entity_poly.entity_id
_entity_poly.type
_entity_poly.pdbx_seq_one_letter_code
_entity_poly.pdbx_strand_id
1 'polypeptide(L)'
;TEIVTGDASDLLPTLEQVVRKQGIDLEYVDRGLGNASGISKKGKILILSSLEIPQRFSVLIHEFAHELLHGSWERAGGLPRKTMELEAEATAYVVIRHFGLESKAPTYLALYRVEEVDIIASLERIVSTASRIIEGIDRKIQGTGNLKEAA
;
A
#
# COMPACT_ATOMS: atom_id res chain seq x y z
N THR A 1 -5.23 6.67 6.19
CA THR A 1 -5.96 5.78 5.27
C THR A 1 -7.42 5.77 5.66
N GLU A 2 -8.29 6.03 4.70
CA GLU A 2 -9.75 6.07 4.86
C GLU A 2 -10.35 4.69 5.16
N ILE A 3 -11.63 4.65 5.51
CA ILE A 3 -12.36 3.41 5.80
C ILE A 3 -12.46 2.55 4.53
N VAL A 4 -12.05 1.29 4.65
CA VAL A 4 -12.16 0.27 3.59
C VAL A 4 -13.10 -0.86 4.00
N THR A 5 -13.95 -1.28 3.07
CA THR A 5 -14.93 -2.37 3.27
C THR A 5 -14.81 -3.41 2.17
N GLY A 6 -15.06 -4.68 2.51
CA GLY A 6 -14.92 -5.83 1.63
C GLY A 6 -14.14 -6.96 2.32
N ASP A 7 -13.93 -8.06 1.61
CA ASP A 7 -13.21 -9.21 2.14
C ASP A 7 -11.73 -9.20 1.70
N ALA A 8 -10.83 -9.08 2.67
CA ALA A 8 -9.39 -9.18 2.47
C ALA A 8 -8.76 -10.32 3.29
N SER A 9 -9.56 -11.30 3.71
CA SER A 9 -9.10 -12.39 4.59
C SER A 9 -7.98 -13.21 3.98
N ASP A 10 -8.04 -13.47 2.67
CA ASP A 10 -6.97 -14.17 1.93
C ASP A 10 -5.92 -13.19 1.35
N LEU A 11 -6.31 -11.93 1.12
CA LEU A 11 -5.45 -10.91 0.51
C LEU A 11 -4.41 -10.38 1.50
N LEU A 12 -4.80 -10.14 2.76
CA LEU A 12 -3.90 -9.61 3.77
C LEU A 12 -2.71 -10.54 4.02
N PRO A 13 -2.89 -11.84 4.37
CA PRO A 13 -1.76 -12.74 4.57
C PRO A 13 -0.88 -12.89 3.31
N THR A 14 -1.48 -12.81 2.13
CA THR A 14 -0.76 -12.85 0.85
C THR A 14 0.12 -11.61 0.69
N LEU A 15 -0.43 -10.41 0.92
CA LEU A 15 0.32 -9.16 0.86
C LEU A 15 1.46 -9.14 1.87
N GLU A 16 1.24 -9.63 3.10
CA GLU A 16 2.32 -9.72 4.10
C GLU A 16 3.51 -10.56 3.61
N GLN A 17 3.24 -11.67 2.92
CA GLN A 17 4.30 -12.49 2.32
C GLN A 17 5.03 -11.75 1.20
N VAL A 18 4.29 -10.99 0.37
CA VAL A 18 4.87 -10.17 -0.70
C VAL A 18 5.80 -9.11 -0.12
N VAL A 19 5.36 -8.41 0.93
CA VAL A 19 6.17 -7.39 1.64
C VAL A 19 7.44 -8.00 2.20
N ARG A 20 7.33 -9.10 2.96
CA ARG A 20 8.50 -9.78 3.56
C ARG A 20 9.47 -10.30 2.50
N LYS A 21 8.97 -10.78 1.36
CA LYS A 21 9.81 -11.23 0.23
C LYS A 21 10.63 -10.11 -0.40
N GLN A 22 10.22 -8.85 -0.26
CA GLN A 22 11.01 -7.68 -0.68
C GLN A 22 12.09 -7.29 0.34
N GLY A 23 12.28 -8.08 1.41
CA GLY A 23 13.25 -7.77 2.46
C GLY A 23 12.80 -6.67 3.41
N ILE A 24 11.49 -6.40 3.47
CA ILE A 24 10.90 -5.41 4.39
C ILE A 24 10.40 -6.14 5.64
N ASP A 25 10.85 -5.68 6.80
CA ASP A 25 10.38 -6.18 8.09
C ASP A 25 8.95 -5.67 8.35
N LEU A 26 8.01 -6.58 8.63
CA LEU A 26 6.63 -6.23 8.94
C LEU A 26 6.27 -6.63 10.36
N GLU A 27 5.93 -5.65 11.18
CA GLU A 27 5.58 -5.82 12.59
C GLU A 27 4.20 -5.21 12.90
N TYR A 28 3.37 -5.97 13.62
CA TYR A 28 2.12 -5.47 14.18
C TYR A 28 2.33 -5.06 15.64
N VAL A 29 1.87 -3.87 15.99
CA VAL A 29 2.06 -3.29 17.33
C VAL A 29 0.71 -2.89 17.93
N ASP A 30 0.56 -3.07 19.24
CA ASP A 30 -0.70 -2.74 19.94
C ASP A 30 -0.88 -1.23 20.16
N ARG A 31 0.23 -0.50 20.26
CA ARG A 31 0.28 0.94 20.51
C ARG A 31 1.65 1.52 20.12
N GLY A 32 1.77 2.84 20.14
CA GLY A 32 3.06 3.53 19.95
C GLY A 32 3.27 4.14 18.57
N LEU A 33 2.23 4.19 17.72
CA LEU A 33 2.26 4.89 16.43
C LEU A 33 1.63 6.31 16.50
N GLY A 34 1.34 6.81 17.70
CA GLY A 34 0.65 8.08 17.89
C GLY A 34 -0.75 8.05 17.26
N ASN A 35 -1.02 9.00 16.36
CA ASN A 35 -2.28 9.08 15.61
C ASN A 35 -2.26 8.27 14.30
N ALA A 36 -1.13 7.61 13.97
CA ALA A 36 -1.01 6.86 12.73
C ALA A 36 -1.48 5.40 12.89
N SER A 37 -2.10 4.87 11.85
CA SER A 37 -2.50 3.45 11.76
C SER A 37 -1.37 2.54 11.27
N GLY A 38 -0.38 3.12 10.58
CA GLY A 38 0.83 2.45 10.12
C GLY A 38 1.97 3.46 9.92
N ILE A 39 3.21 2.96 9.86
CA ILE A 39 4.41 3.77 9.58
C ILE A 39 5.44 2.95 8.77
N SER A 40 5.85 3.47 7.62
CA SER A 40 7.01 3.05 6.84
C SER A 40 8.31 3.74 7.32
N LYS A 41 9.34 2.94 7.63
CA LYS A 41 10.65 3.37 8.17
C LYS A 41 11.84 3.00 7.29
N LYS A 42 11.64 2.73 5.99
CA LYS A 42 12.68 2.31 5.04
C LYS A 42 13.28 0.95 5.43
N GLY A 43 12.74 -0.10 4.83
CA GLY A 43 13.06 -1.50 5.14
C GLY A 43 12.24 -2.07 6.31
N LYS A 44 11.34 -1.28 6.91
CA LYS A 44 10.47 -1.74 8.00
C LYS A 44 9.12 -1.02 7.98
N ILE A 45 8.05 -1.78 8.18
CA ILE A 45 6.67 -1.32 8.29
C ILE A 45 6.12 -1.73 9.66
N LEU A 46 5.48 -0.77 10.34
CA LEU A 46 4.72 -0.98 11.57
C LEU A 46 3.23 -0.75 11.30
N ILE A 47 2.35 -1.61 11.80
CA ILE A 47 0.88 -1.45 11.67
C ILE A 47 0.21 -1.69 13.01
N LEU A 48 -0.85 -0.94 13.32
CA LEU A 48 -1.67 -1.19 14.51
C LEU A 48 -2.38 -2.56 14.42
N SER A 49 -2.15 -3.41 15.42
CA SER A 49 -2.78 -4.73 15.55
C SER A 49 -4.27 -4.67 15.87
N SER A 50 -4.82 -3.50 16.19
CA SER A 50 -6.23 -3.28 16.55
C SER A 50 -7.16 -3.05 15.37
N LEU A 51 -6.62 -2.84 14.16
CA LEU A 51 -7.41 -2.54 12.97
C LEU A 51 -8.17 -3.77 12.48
N GLU A 52 -9.30 -3.59 11.81
CA GLU A 52 -9.99 -4.67 11.09
C GLU A 52 -9.20 -5.10 9.85
N ILE A 53 -9.37 -6.34 9.39
CA ILE A 53 -8.64 -6.92 8.25
C ILE A 53 -8.61 -6.03 6.99
N PRO A 54 -9.75 -5.54 6.45
CA PRO A 54 -9.72 -4.68 5.26
C PRO A 54 -8.98 -3.36 5.50
N GLN A 55 -9.04 -2.84 6.73
CA GLN A 55 -8.30 -1.64 7.10
C GLN A 55 -6.79 -1.91 7.21
N ARG A 56 -6.38 -3.04 7.80
CA ARG A 56 -4.97 -3.47 7.82
C ARG A 56 -4.43 -3.65 6.42
N PHE A 57 -5.20 -4.26 5.53
CA PHE A 57 -4.82 -4.45 4.14
C PHE A 57 -4.57 -3.11 3.45
N SER A 58 -5.51 -2.16 3.58
CA SER A 58 -5.38 -0.80 3.05
C SER A 58 -4.14 -0.07 3.59
N VAL A 59 -3.96 -0.07 4.92
CA VAL A 59 -2.79 0.55 5.57
C VAL A 59 -1.50 -0.10 5.11
N LEU A 60 -1.43 -1.43 5.02
CA LEU A 60 -0.24 -2.14 4.57
C LEU A 60 0.13 -1.80 3.13
N ILE A 61 -0.84 -1.68 2.22
CA ILE A 61 -0.56 -1.25 0.85
C ILE A 61 -0.01 0.17 0.84
N HIS A 62 -0.59 1.09 1.61
CA HIS A 62 -0.13 2.48 1.70
C HIS A 62 1.33 2.54 2.19
N GLU A 63 1.65 1.89 3.31
CA GLU A 63 3.02 1.89 3.84
C GLU A 63 3.99 1.17 2.90
N PHE A 64 3.55 0.09 2.25
CA PHE A 64 4.37 -0.62 1.28
C PHE A 64 4.60 0.23 0.01
N ALA A 65 3.62 1.00 -0.43
CA ALA A 65 3.79 1.96 -1.52
C ALA A 65 4.86 2.99 -1.15
N HIS A 66 4.91 3.48 0.10
CA HIS A 66 6.01 4.33 0.55
C HIS A 66 7.38 3.66 0.47
N GLU A 67 7.48 2.37 0.81
CA GLU A 67 8.73 1.60 0.69
C GLU A 67 9.18 1.43 -0.77
N LEU A 68 8.23 1.29 -1.70
CA LEU A 68 8.52 1.10 -3.12
C LEU A 68 8.78 2.40 -3.89
N LEU A 69 8.05 3.47 -3.55
CA LEU A 69 8.08 4.76 -4.26
C LEU A 69 9.19 5.69 -3.77
N HIS A 70 9.50 5.66 -2.47
CA HIS A 70 10.22 6.76 -1.82
C HIS A 70 11.49 6.29 -1.12
N GLY A 71 12.63 6.60 -1.73
CA GLY A 71 13.97 6.33 -1.22
C GLY A 71 14.46 7.37 -0.21
N SER A 72 15.77 7.39 0.02
CA SER A 72 16.39 8.32 0.97
C SER A 72 16.31 9.77 0.51
N TRP A 73 16.44 10.03 -0.79
CA TRP A 73 16.49 11.39 -1.31
C TRP A 73 15.12 12.07 -1.20
N GLU A 74 14.04 11.38 -1.59
CA GLU A 74 12.67 11.88 -1.48
C GLU A 74 12.33 12.18 -0.01
N ARG A 75 12.63 11.23 0.89
CA ARG A 75 12.38 11.36 2.34
C ARG A 75 13.22 12.46 3.00
N ALA A 76 14.37 12.81 2.44
CA ALA A 76 15.24 13.89 2.91
C ALA A 76 14.83 15.28 2.38
N GLY A 77 13.67 15.40 1.73
CA GLY A 77 13.15 16.66 1.20
C GLY A 77 13.31 16.82 -0.30
N GLY A 78 13.76 15.79 -1.02
CA GLY A 78 13.79 15.79 -2.48
C GLY A 78 12.41 15.83 -3.13
N LEU A 79 11.37 15.39 -2.41
CA LEU A 79 9.98 15.47 -2.85
C LEU A 79 9.12 16.09 -1.74
N PRO A 80 8.15 16.98 -2.06
CA PRO A 80 7.22 17.47 -1.06
C PRO A 80 6.45 16.31 -0.42
N ARG A 81 6.33 16.33 0.91
CA ARG A 81 5.58 15.30 1.65
C ARG A 81 4.18 15.08 1.09
N LYS A 82 3.49 16.17 0.72
CA LYS A 82 2.15 16.11 0.13
C LYS A 82 2.09 15.25 -1.14
N THR A 83 3.13 15.30 -1.98
CA THR A 83 3.25 14.47 -3.19
C THR A 83 3.52 13.01 -2.82
N MET A 84 4.36 12.76 -1.82
CA MET A 84 4.64 11.39 -1.36
C MET A 84 3.38 10.69 -0.82
N GLU A 85 2.61 11.39 0.01
CA GLU A 85 1.36 10.88 0.58
C GLU A 85 0.30 10.67 -0.51
N LEU A 86 0.22 11.60 -1.49
CA LEU A 86 -0.66 11.47 -2.65
C LEU A 86 -0.38 10.17 -3.41
N GLU A 87 0.88 9.89 -3.70
CA GLU A 87 1.25 8.72 -4.50
C GLU A 87 1.04 7.42 -3.75
N ALA A 88 1.36 7.37 -2.46
CA ALA A 88 1.11 6.21 -1.63
C ALA A 88 -0.40 5.92 -1.51
N GLU A 89 -1.22 6.95 -1.25
CA GLU A 89 -2.68 6.80 -1.14
C GLU A 89 -3.32 6.41 -2.47
N ALA A 90 -2.91 7.05 -3.58
CA ALA A 90 -3.42 6.72 -4.91
C ALA A 90 -3.04 5.30 -5.34
N THR A 91 -1.82 4.87 -5.03
CA THR A 91 -1.38 3.48 -5.26
C THR A 91 -2.25 2.52 -4.45
N ALA A 92 -2.46 2.79 -3.16
CA ALA A 92 -3.31 1.96 -2.32
C ALA A 92 -4.74 1.86 -2.86
N TYR A 93 -5.32 2.97 -3.29
CA TYR A 93 -6.64 2.99 -3.89
C TYR A 93 -6.73 2.09 -5.12
N VAL A 94 -5.80 2.19 -6.08
CA VAL A 94 -5.81 1.36 -7.29
C VAL A 94 -5.76 -0.13 -6.94
N VAL A 95 -4.88 -0.53 -6.00
CA VAL A 95 -4.76 -1.93 -5.56
C VAL A 95 -6.04 -2.41 -4.87
N ILE A 96 -6.60 -1.61 -3.95
CA ILE A 96 -7.85 -1.94 -3.23
C ILE A 96 -8.99 -2.15 -4.22
N ARG A 97 -9.15 -1.25 -5.19
CA ARG A 97 -10.19 -1.34 -6.23
C ARG A 97 -9.98 -2.55 -7.15
N HIS A 98 -8.74 -2.87 -7.48
CA HIS A 98 -8.43 -4.05 -8.31
C HIS A 98 -8.94 -5.35 -7.68
N PHE A 99 -8.78 -5.51 -6.36
CA PHE A 99 -9.25 -6.68 -5.63
C PHE A 99 -10.73 -6.63 -5.20
N GLY A 100 -11.50 -5.64 -5.69
CA GLY A 100 -12.94 -5.55 -5.44
C GLY A 100 -13.32 -5.03 -4.05
N LEU A 101 -12.38 -4.44 -3.31
CA LEU A 101 -12.70 -3.75 -2.05
C LEU A 101 -13.13 -2.31 -2.33
N GLU A 102 -14.06 -1.83 -1.50
CA GLU A 102 -14.53 -0.45 -1.56
C GLU A 102 -13.71 0.41 -0.60
N SER A 103 -13.23 1.55 -1.10
CA SER A 103 -12.57 2.58 -0.29
C SER A 103 -13.38 3.86 -0.39
N LYS A 104 -13.66 4.47 0.76
CA LYS A 104 -14.28 5.80 0.82
C LYS A 104 -13.29 6.91 0.53
N ALA A 105 -12.02 6.62 0.25
CA ALA A 105 -11.07 7.62 -0.22
C ALA A 105 -11.70 8.35 -1.43
N PRO A 106 -12.01 9.67 -1.30
CA PRO A 106 -12.44 10.48 -2.41
C PRO A 106 -11.57 10.24 -3.64
N THR A 107 -12.14 10.36 -4.83
CA THR A 107 -11.42 10.36 -6.10
C THR A 107 -10.47 11.58 -6.16
N TYR A 108 -9.34 11.51 -5.46
CA TYR A 108 -8.45 12.65 -5.17
C TYR A 108 -7.67 13.12 -6.39
N LEU A 109 -7.51 12.28 -7.42
CA LEU A 109 -6.95 12.67 -8.71
C LEU A 109 -7.76 13.80 -9.38
N ALA A 110 -9.06 13.94 -9.06
CA ALA A 110 -9.90 15.03 -9.59
C ALA A 110 -9.78 16.36 -8.79
N LEU A 111 -9.18 16.34 -7.59
CA LEU A 111 -9.20 17.48 -6.65
C LEU A 111 -7.86 18.20 -6.52
N TYR A 112 -6.79 17.67 -7.12
CA TYR A 112 -5.48 18.30 -7.04
C TYR A 112 -5.26 19.31 -8.19
N ARG A 113 -5.61 20.57 -7.92
CA ARG A 113 -4.89 21.72 -8.51
C ARG A 113 -3.59 21.88 -7.73
N VAL A 114 -2.55 21.13 -8.10
CA VAL A 114 -1.20 21.40 -7.59
C VAL A 114 -0.39 21.85 -8.77
N GLU A 115 -0.24 23.16 -8.88
CA GLU A 115 0.55 23.83 -9.93
C GLU A 115 2.04 23.44 -9.89
N GLU A 116 2.48 22.74 -8.85
CA GLU A 116 3.87 22.34 -8.60
C GLU A 116 4.13 20.82 -8.67
N VAL A 117 3.11 19.99 -8.95
CA VAL A 117 3.31 18.54 -9.06
C VAL A 117 3.48 18.16 -10.52
N ASP A 118 4.52 17.40 -10.83
CA ASP A 118 4.60 16.73 -12.12
C ASP A 118 3.60 15.58 -12.14
N ILE A 119 2.37 15.89 -12.56
CA ILE A 119 1.25 14.96 -12.57
C ILE A 119 1.57 13.72 -13.39
N ILE A 120 2.27 13.88 -14.51
CA ILE A 120 2.63 12.76 -15.39
C ILE A 120 3.60 11.84 -14.66
N ALA A 121 4.68 12.39 -14.09
CA ALA A 121 5.65 11.59 -13.35
C ALA A 121 5.04 10.90 -12.12
N SER A 122 4.11 11.55 -11.41
CA SER A 122 3.36 10.93 -10.32
C SER A 122 2.46 9.80 -10.81
N LEU A 123 1.70 10.00 -11.89
CA LEU A 123 0.81 8.98 -12.46
C LEU A 123 1.59 7.75 -12.91
N GLU A 124 2.72 7.92 -13.59
CA GLU A 124 3.58 6.81 -14.01
C GLU A 124 4.08 5.99 -12.80
N ARG A 125 4.55 6.67 -11.75
CA ARG A 125 5.00 6.03 -10.51
C ARG A 125 3.88 5.30 -9.78
N ILE A 126 2.67 5.89 -9.72
CA ILE A 126 1.48 5.28 -9.12
C ILE A 126 1.10 4.01 -9.88
N VAL A 127 0.93 4.11 -11.20
CA VAL A 127 0.50 2.97 -12.03
C VAL A 127 1.52 1.83 -11.96
N SER A 128 2.81 2.14 -12.14
CA SER A 128 3.87 1.13 -12.07
C SER A 128 3.95 0.43 -10.72
N THR A 129 3.86 1.20 -9.63
CA THR A 129 3.88 0.64 -8.26
C THR A 129 2.65 -0.21 -7.99
N ALA A 130 1.45 0.27 -8.36
CA ALA A 130 0.22 -0.47 -8.18
C ALA A 130 0.26 -1.80 -8.95
N SER A 131 0.68 -1.79 -10.22
CA SER A 131 0.87 -3.00 -11.02
C SER A 131 1.83 -3.99 -10.36
N ARG A 132 2.97 -3.51 -9.84
CA ARG A 132 3.94 -4.37 -9.15
C ARG A 132 3.34 -5.05 -7.91
N ILE A 133 2.54 -4.32 -7.13
CA ILE A 133 1.88 -4.88 -5.93
C ILE A 133 0.82 -5.91 -6.33
N ILE A 134 -0.05 -5.56 -7.27
CA ILE A 134 -1.12 -6.44 -7.80
C ILE A 134 -0.52 -7.75 -8.30
N GLU A 135 0.46 -7.68 -9.21
CA GLU A 135 1.09 -8.88 -9.75
C GLU A 135 1.81 -9.70 -8.66
N GLY A 136 2.34 -9.04 -7.63
CA GLY A 136 2.95 -9.70 -6.48
C GLY A 136 1.95 -10.59 -5.74
N ILE A 137 0.75 -10.06 -5.51
CA ILE A 137 -0.36 -10.77 -4.86
C ILE A 137 -0.89 -11.86 -5.79
N ASP A 138 -1.20 -11.54 -7.05
CA ASP A 138 -1.77 -12.50 -8.02
C ASP A 138 -0.88 -13.72 -8.24
N ARG A 139 0.44 -13.52 -8.42
CA ARG A 139 1.40 -14.63 -8.56
C ARG A 139 1.39 -15.55 -7.34
N LYS A 140 1.18 -15.00 -6.14
CA LYS A 140 1.11 -15.79 -4.91
C LYS A 140 -0.20 -16.55 -4.79
N ILE A 141 -1.32 -15.95 -5.19
CA ILE A 141 -2.62 -16.61 -5.25
C ILE A 141 -2.56 -17.80 -6.22
N GLN A 142 -2.07 -17.56 -7.45
CA GLN A 142 -1.93 -18.59 -8.49
C GLN A 142 -0.98 -19.72 -8.08
N GLY A 143 0.18 -19.38 -7.48
CA GLY A 143 1.14 -20.37 -6.99
C GLY A 143 0.58 -21.24 -5.85
N THR A 144 -0.36 -20.72 -5.05
CA THR A 144 -1.02 -21.47 -3.97
C THR A 144 -2.12 -22.40 -4.52
N GLY A 145 -2.83 -21.98 -5.57
CA GLY A 145 -3.82 -22.82 -6.26
C GLY A 145 -3.19 -24.07 -6.89
N ASN A 146 -2.07 -23.89 -7.60
CA ASN A 146 -1.36 -25.00 -8.26
C ASN A 146 -0.81 -26.04 -7.28
N LEU A 147 -0.49 -25.66 -6.03
CA LEU A 147 -0.03 -26.59 -5.00
C LEU A 147 -1.17 -27.41 -4.37
N LYS A 148 -2.39 -26.86 -4.32
CA LYS A 148 -3.57 -27.55 -3.79
C LYS A 148 -4.17 -28.56 -4.77
N GLU A 149 -4.01 -28.34 -6.08
CA GLU A 149 -4.46 -29.28 -7.12
C GLU A 149 -3.49 -30.45 -7.35
N ALA A 150 -2.24 -30.32 -6.90
CA ALA A 150 -1.19 -31.33 -7.06
C ALA A 150 -1.01 -32.26 -5.84
N ALA A 151 -1.82 -32.10 -4.79
CA ALA A 151 -1.79 -32.87 -3.53
C ALA A 151 -3.08 -33.68 -3.35
#